data_AF-A0ABC8KK83-F1
#
_entry.id   AF-A0ABC8KK83-F1
#
_cell.length_a   1.000
_cell.length_b   1.000
_cell.length_c   1.000
_cell.angle_alpha   90.00
_cell.angle_beta   90.00
_cell.angle_gamma   90.00
#
_symmetry.space_group_name_H-M   'P 1'
#
loop_
_entity.id
_entity.type
_entity.pdbx_description
1 polymer ?
#
loop_
_entity_poly.entity_id
_entity_poly.type
_entity_poly.pdbx_seq_one_letter_code
_entity_poly.pdbx_strand_id
1 'polypeptide(L)'
;MSVIACEGPERFPRPETYKQWQVRILRAGFRPAKLNKQIMKEGKKLVRERYHKDFVIDNDNHWMVQGWKGRVIYALSCWKHAKKQ
;
A
#
# COMPACT_ATOMS: atom_id res chain seq x y z
N MET A 1 -18.92 -7.48 -6.68
CA MET A 1 -20.07 -6.57 -6.87
C MET A 1 -20.65 -6.00 -5.57
N SER A 2 -20.12 -6.34 -4.39
CA SER A 2 -20.68 -5.91 -3.11
C SER A 2 -20.32 -4.48 -2.67
N VAL A 3 -19.45 -3.76 -3.38
CA VAL A 3 -19.07 -2.37 -3.04
C VAL A 3 -20.29 -1.43 -3.06
N ILE A 4 -21.19 -1.62 -4.04
CA ILE A 4 -22.37 -0.76 -4.27
C ILE A 4 -23.65 -1.46 -3.81
N ALA A 5 -23.78 -2.76 -4.06
CA ALA A 5 -25.05 -3.48 -3.90
C ALA A 5 -25.33 -3.99 -2.48
N CYS A 6 -24.38 -3.90 -1.56
CA CYS A 6 -24.52 -4.44 -0.20
C CYS A 6 -24.25 -3.35 0.84
N GLU A 7 -24.89 -3.47 2.01
CA GLU A 7 -24.71 -2.56 3.14
C GLU A 7 -24.31 -3.32 4.42
N GLY A 8 -23.89 -2.58 5.45
CA GLY A 8 -23.60 -3.18 6.76
C GLY A 8 -22.63 -4.37 6.69
N PRO A 9 -22.84 -5.45 7.47
CA PRO A 9 -21.97 -6.63 7.47
C PRO A 9 -21.83 -7.31 6.08
N GLU A 10 -22.83 -7.18 5.20
CA GLU A 10 -22.82 -7.80 3.86
C GLU A 10 -21.88 -7.08 2.89
N ARG A 11 -21.57 -5.81 3.15
CA ARG A 11 -20.57 -5.06 2.38
C ARG A 11 -19.16 -5.45 2.82
N PHE A 12 -18.60 -6.44 2.12
CA PHE A 12 -17.27 -6.97 2.40
C PHE A 12 -16.11 -6.03 1.99
N PRO A 13 -16.00 -5.56 0.73
CA PRO A 13 -14.91 -4.66 0.36
C PRO A 13 -15.14 -3.28 0.98
N ARG A 14 -14.24 -2.87 1.87
CA ARG A 14 -14.21 -1.54 2.50
C ARG A 14 -12.81 -0.93 2.37
N PRO A 15 -12.36 -0.64 1.13
CA PRO A 15 -11.03 -0.09 0.92
C PRO A 15 -10.94 1.30 1.58
N GLU A 16 -9.87 1.49 2.33
CA GLU A 16 -9.46 2.78 2.88
C GLU A 16 -8.13 3.18 2.24
N THR A 17 -7.82 4.48 2.28
CA THR A 17 -6.53 4.96 1.78
C THR A 17 -5.38 4.43 2.64
N TYR A 18 -4.19 4.27 2.05
CA TYR A 18 -3.00 3.85 2.79
C TYR A 18 -2.65 4.82 3.95
N LYS A 19 -3.01 6.10 3.82
CA LYS A 19 -2.86 7.10 4.89
C LYS A 19 -3.80 6.84 6.08
N GLN A 20 -5.05 6.43 5.83
CA GLN A 20 -5.96 6.02 6.90
C GLN A 20 -5.45 4.74 7.59
N TRP A 21 -5.00 3.76 6.80
CA TRP A 21 -4.34 2.57 7.35
C TRP A 21 -3.10 2.90 8.18
N GLN A 22 -2.27 3.85 7.75
CA GLN A 22 -1.14 4.32 8.54
C GLN A 22 -1.56 4.82 9.92
N VAL A 23 -2.61 5.63 10.01
CA VAL A 23 -3.14 6.09 11.32
C VAL A 23 -3.62 4.92 12.18
N ARG A 24 -4.35 3.96 11.59
CA ARG A 24 -4.86 2.77 12.31
C ARG A 24 -3.71 1.91 12.85
N ILE A 25 -2.71 1.64 12.03
CA ILE A 25 -1.58 0.77 12.39
C ILE A 25 -0.69 1.42 13.45
N LEU A 26 -0.46 2.74 13.35
CA LEU A 26 0.25 3.50 14.39
C LEU A 26 -0.47 3.45 15.74
N ARG A 27 -1.80 3.63 15.74
CA ARG A 27 -2.63 3.53 16.97
C ARG A 27 -2.62 2.13 17.58
N ALA A 28 -2.43 1.10 16.77
CA ALA A 28 -2.27 -0.27 17.23
C ALA A 28 -0.87 -0.58 17.81
N GLY A 29 0.02 0.42 17.98
CA GLY A 29 1.33 0.23 18.60
C GLY A 29 2.40 -0.29 17.65
N PHE A 30 2.20 -0.16 16.34
CA PHE A 30 3.22 -0.48 15.34
C PHE A 30 3.90 0.79 14.85
N ARG A 31 5.12 0.63 14.33
CA ARG A 31 5.87 1.68 13.64
C ARG A 31 6.29 1.20 12.26
N PRO A 32 6.33 2.10 11.26
CA PRO A 32 6.72 1.71 9.92
C PRO A 32 8.16 1.20 9.90
N ALA A 33 8.38 0.12 9.16
CA ALA A 33 9.70 -0.40 8.86
C ALA A 33 10.19 0.19 7.54
N LYS A 34 11.51 0.40 7.42
CA LYS A 34 12.12 0.90 6.19
C LYS A 34 12.02 -0.19 5.12
N LEU A 35 11.46 0.16 3.97
CA LEU A 35 11.43 -0.73 2.81
C LEU A 35 12.84 -0.99 2.29
N ASN A 36 13.10 -2.24 1.91
CA ASN A 36 14.37 -2.60 1.33
C ASN A 36 14.52 -1.92 -0.05
N LYS A 37 15.56 -1.10 -0.20
CA LYS A 37 15.84 -0.37 -1.44
C LYS A 37 16.06 -1.31 -2.64
N GLN A 38 16.61 -2.49 -2.41
CA GLN A 38 16.83 -3.49 -3.46
C GLN A 38 15.50 -4.02 -4.00
N ILE A 39 14.55 -4.34 -3.10
CA ILE A 39 13.19 -4.78 -3.49
C ILE A 39 12.49 -3.68 -4.31
N MET A 40 12.61 -2.41 -3.90
CA MET A 40 12.05 -1.28 -4.67
C MET A 40 12.66 -1.19 -6.07
N LYS A 41 13.98 -1.36 -6.19
CA LYS A 41 14.71 -1.31 -7.46
C LYS A 41 14.30 -2.45 -8.39
N GLU A 42 14.23 -3.67 -7.85
CA GLU A 42 13.81 -4.87 -8.59
C GLU A 42 12.35 -4.75 -9.04
N GLY A 43 11.45 -4.30 -8.17
CA GLY A 43 10.05 -4.06 -8.52
C GLY A 43 9.89 -3.03 -9.64
N LYS A 44 10.58 -1.88 -9.54
CA LYS A 44 10.59 -0.87 -10.62
C LYS A 44 11.17 -1.43 -11.93
N LYS A 45 12.21 -2.27 -11.87
CA LYS A 45 12.78 -2.93 -13.06
C LYS A 45 11.77 -3.89 -13.69
N LEU A 46 11.18 -4.78 -12.91
CA LEU A 46 10.20 -5.76 -13.38
C LEU A 46 9.01 -5.08 -14.06
N VAL A 47 8.47 -4.03 -13.45
CA VAL A 47 7.34 -3.27 -14.00
C VAL A 47 7.68 -2.67 -15.36
N ARG A 48 8.85 -2.03 -15.49
CA ARG A 48 9.29 -1.46 -16.78
C ARG A 48 9.49 -2.52 -17.87
N GLU A 49 9.90 -3.73 -17.49
CA GLU A 49 10.26 -4.78 -18.45
C GLU A 49 9.11 -5.71 -18.85
N ARG A 50 8.03 -5.76 -18.06
CA ARG A 50 6.96 -6.78 -18.22
C ARG A 50 5.55 -6.21 -18.24
N TYR A 51 5.36 -4.94 -17.87
CA TYR A 51 4.04 -4.32 -17.76
C TYR A 51 3.91 -3.14 -18.72
N HIS A 52 2.67 -2.67 -18.89
CA HIS A 52 2.39 -1.49 -19.67
C HIS A 52 3.07 -0.24 -19.06
N LYS A 53 3.55 0.67 -19.91
CA LYS A 53 4.32 1.87 -19.53
C LYS A 53 3.65 2.79 -18.49
N ASP A 54 2.33 2.76 -18.42
CA ASP A 54 1.54 3.56 -17.48
C ASP A 54 1.35 2.89 -16.12
N PHE A 55 1.71 1.60 -15.98
CA PHE A 55 1.78 0.93 -14.69
C PHE A 55 3.12 1.25 -14.05
N VAL A 56 3.08 1.79 -12.83
CA VAL A 56 4.28 2.25 -12.13
C VAL A 56 4.31 1.75 -10.69
N ILE A 57 5.51 1.49 -10.20
CA ILE A 57 5.79 1.36 -8.77
C ILE A 57 6.52 2.63 -8.34
N ASP A 58 6.10 3.22 -7.22
CA ASP A 58 6.84 4.31 -6.59
C ASP A 58 6.93 4.19 -5.07
N ASN A 59 7.73 5.06 -4.47
CA ASN A 59 7.91 5.16 -3.04
C ASN A 59 7.23 6.42 -2.49
N ASP A 60 6.33 6.24 -1.52
CA ASP A 60 5.85 7.32 -0.66
C ASP A 60 6.24 7.01 0.80
N ASN A 61 7.29 7.67 1.29
CA ASN A 61 7.84 7.48 2.63
C ASN A 61 8.23 6.02 2.94
N HIS A 62 7.35 5.29 3.63
CA HIS A 62 7.53 3.89 4.04
C HIS A 62 6.62 2.94 3.25
N TRP A 63 5.98 3.43 2.18
CA TRP A 63 5.04 2.72 1.36
C TRP A 63 5.60 2.50 -0.04
N MET A 64 5.41 1.29 -0.57
CA MET A 64 5.50 1.01 -1.99
C MET A 64 4.10 1.19 -2.58
N VAL A 65 3.92 2.17 -3.44
CA VAL A 65 2.66 2.41 -4.14
C VAL A 65 2.72 1.86 -5.56
N GLN A 66 1.66 1.19 -5.97
CA GLN A 66 1.43 0.76 -7.34
C GLN A 66 0.37 1.66 -7.95
N GLY A 67 0.61 2.18 -9.15
CA GLY A 67 -0.28 3.11 -9.80
C GLY A 67 -0.45 2.89 -11.29
N TRP A 68 -1.55 3.44 -11.82
CA TRP A 68 -1.87 3.46 -13.24
C TRP A 68 -2.25 4.88 -13.65
N LYS A 69 -1.59 5.42 -14.67
CA LYS A 69 -1.87 6.77 -15.21
C LYS A 69 -1.97 7.85 -14.11
N GLY A 70 -1.02 7.83 -13.18
CA GLY A 70 -0.95 8.80 -12.07
C GLY A 70 -1.90 8.54 -10.90
N ARG A 71 -2.68 7.45 -10.90
CA ARG A 71 -3.56 7.07 -9.79
C ARG A 71 -2.99 5.88 -9.02
N VAL A 72 -2.91 6.00 -7.70
CA VAL A 72 -2.53 4.89 -6.81
C VAL A 72 -3.69 3.88 -6.77
N ILE A 73 -3.38 2.60 -7.00
CA ILE A 73 -4.34 1.49 -6.96
C ILE A 73 -4.09 0.63 -5.71
N TYR A 74 -2.82 0.31 -5.43
CA TYR A 74 -2.42 -0.49 -4.27
C TYR A 74 -1.26 0.17 -3.52
N ALA A 75 -1.18 -0.10 -2.23
CA ALA A 75 -0.08 0.33 -1.38
C ALA A 75 0.36 -0.82 -0.47
N LEU A 76 1.67 -1.02 -0.37
CA LEU A 76 2.30 -2.06 0.43
C LEU A 76 3.18 -1.39 1.48
N SER A 77 3.20 -1.91 2.69
CA SER A 77 4.04 -1.42 3.79
C SER A 77 4.48 -2.57 4.69
N CYS A 78 5.60 -2.36 5.38
CA CYS A 78 6.10 -3.27 6.39
C CYS A 78 6.06 -2.57 7.75
N TRP A 79 5.73 -3.30 8.80
CA TRP A 79 5.57 -2.76 10.14
C TRP A 79 6.32 -3.61 11.15
N LYS A 80 6.78 -2.97 12.22
CA LYS A 80 7.39 -3.64 13.37
C LYS A 80 6.74 -3.12 14.65
N HIS A 81 6.74 -3.94 15.69
CA HIS A 81 6.26 -3.51 17.00
C HIS A 81 7.00 -2.24 17.46
N ALA A 82 6.27 -1.25 17.97
CA ALA A 82 6.90 -0.14 18.67
C ALA A 82 7.44 -0.68 19.99
N LYS A 83 8.74 -0.55 20.27
CA LYS A 83 9.26 -0.94 21.59
C LYS A 83 8.48 -0.13 22.64
N LYS A 84 7.97 -0.78 23.68
CA LYS A 84 7.54 -0.06 24.88
C LYS A 84 8.76 0.74 25.36
N GLN A 85 8.59 2.05 25.53
CA GLN A 85 9.55 2.84 26.33
C GLN A 85 9.49 2.32 27.77
#